data_AF-A0A9D7EQY8-F1
#
_entry.id   AF-A0A9D7EQY8-F1
#
_cell.length_a   1.000
_cell.length_b   1.000
_cell.length_c   1.000
_cell.angle_alpha   90.00
_cell.angle_beta   90.00
_cell.angle_gamma   90.00
#
_symmetry.space_group_name_H-M   'P 1'
#
loop_
_entity.id
_entity.type
_entity.pdbx_description
1 polymer ?
#
loop_
_entity_poly.entity_id
_entity_poly.type
_entity_poly.pdbx_seq_one_letter_code
_entity_poly.pdbx_strand_id
1 'polypeptide(L)' 'MNEFYNQTSIPTDFVYTGKLCYAIFDIVKKNYFPEGSNLLLIHSGGLQGNASLSKRTLIF' A
#
# COMPACT_ATOMS: atom_id res chain seq x y z
N MET A 1 -5.40 -3.24 -0.54
CA MET A 1 -4.26 -4.18 -0.58
C MET A 1 -4.32 -5.08 -1.81
N ASN A 2 -5.37 -5.90 -1.99
CA ASN A 2 -5.49 -6.78 -3.18
C ASN A 2 -5.51 -6.00 -4.51
N GLU A 3 -6.25 -4.89 -4.57
CA GLU A 3 -6.24 -4.01 -5.76
C GLU A 3 -4.85 -3.46 -6.07
N PHE A 4 -4.15 -2.96 -5.04
CA PHE A 4 -2.77 -2.48 -5.17
C PHE A 4 -1.83 -3.58 -5.67
N TYR A 5 -1.96 -4.80 -5.13
CA TYR A 5 -1.18 -5.95 -5.60
C TYR A 5 -1.50 -6.32 -7.05
N ASN A 6 -2.76 -6.31 -7.47
CA ASN A 6 -3.13 -6.56 -8.87
C ASN A 6 -2.52 -5.54 -9.84
N GLN A 7 -2.37 -4.28 -9.41
CA GLN A 7 -1.83 -3.21 -10.24
C GLN A 7 -0.29 -3.17 -10.28
N THR A 8 0.37 -3.61 -9.20
CA THR A 8 1.81 -3.37 -9.00
C THR A 8 2.63 -4.65 -8.76
N SER A 9 1.97 -5.75 -8.42
CA SER A 9 2.56 -6.99 -7.92
C SER A 9 3.43 -6.83 -6.65
N ILE A 10 3.24 -5.74 -5.90
CA ILE A 10 3.94 -5.48 -4.64
C ILE A 10 3.04 -5.86 -3.47
N PRO A 11 3.39 -6.89 -2.67
CA PRO A 11 2.62 -7.25 -1.48
C PRO A 11 2.82 -6.18 -0.40
N THR A 12 1.77 -5.88 0.36
CA THR A 12 1.82 -4.93 1.50
C THR A 12 1.31 -5.61 2.77
N ASP A 13 1.62 -5.04 3.92
CA ASP A 13 1.09 -5.47 5.22
C ASP A 13 -0.11 -4.62 5.66
N PHE A 14 -1.03 -5.20 6.44
CA PHE A 14 -2.25 -4.51 6.86
C PHE A 14 -2.04 -3.50 8.00
N VAL A 15 -0.89 -3.53 8.69
CA VAL A 15 -0.61 -2.68 9.85
C VAL A 15 -0.01 -1.34 9.43
N TYR A 16 0.92 -1.34 8.47
CA TYR A 16 1.72 -0.18 8.07
C TYR A 16 1.66 0.12 6.57
N THR A 17 2.28 -0.71 5.73
CA THR A 17 2.55 -0.37 4.32
C THR A 17 1.28 -0.32 3.48
N GLY A 18 0.26 -1.13 3.80
CA GLY A 18 -1.06 -1.02 3.19
C GLY A 18 -1.74 0.32 3.48
N LYS A 19 -1.58 0.87 4.70
CA LYS A 19 -2.10 2.19 5.08
C LYS A 19 -1.32 3.31 4.41
N LEU A 20 0.00 3.17 4.33
CA LEU A 20 0.86 4.11 3.61
C LEU A 20 0.40 4.26 2.15
N CYS A 21 0.30 3.15 1.43
CA CYS A 21 -0.13 3.18 0.03
C CYS A 21 -1.53 3.78 -0.10
N TYR A 22 -2.49 3.35 0.73
CA TYR A 22 -3.85 3.89 0.72
C TYR A 22 -3.87 5.42 0.90
N ALA A 23 -3.17 5.92 1.92
CA ALA A 23 -3.14 7.34 2.23
C ALA A 23 -2.50 8.16 1.11
N ILE A 24 -1.38 7.69 0.54
CA ILE A 24 -0.72 8.40 -0.57
C ILE A 24 -1.65 8.51 -1.79
N PHE A 25 -2.32 7.42 -2.20
CA PHE A 25 -3.26 7.49 -3.33
C PHE A 25 -4.42 8.45 -3.07
N ASP A 26 -4.93 8.51 -1.83
CA ASP A 26 -6.01 9.43 -1.46
C ASP A 26 -5.56 10.90 -1.51
N ILE A 27 -4.41 11.24 -0.93
CA ILE A 27 -3.94 12.64 -0.91
C ILE A 27 -3.41 13.12 -2.27
N VAL A 28 -2.89 12.23 -3.12
CA VAL A 28 -2.54 12.55 -4.51
C VAL A 28 -3.80 12.94 -5.29
N LYS A 29 -4.91 12.20 -5.15
CA LYS A 29 -6.20 12.54 -5.80
C LYS A 29 -6.78 13.86 -5.32
N LYS A 30 -6.39 14.32 -4.13
CA LYS A 30 -6.79 15.60 -3.55
C LYS A 30 -5.87 16.76 -3.93
N ASN A 31 -4.94 16.55 -4.86
CA ASN A 31 -3.95 17.55 -5.28
C ASN A 31 -3.14 18.11 -4.10
N TYR A 32 -2.85 17.28 -3.10
CA TYR A 32 -2.07 17.70 -1.93
C TYR A 32 -0.62 18.08 -2.30
N PHE A 33 -0.03 17.37 -3.26
CA PHE A 33 1.30 17.65 -3.76
C PHE A 33 1.21 18.54 -5.02
N PRO A 34 2.16 19.49 -5.21
CA PRO A 34 2.26 20.24 -6.46
C PRO A 34 2.40 19.34 -7.68
N GLU A 35 1.80 19.75 -8.79
CA GLU A 35 1.94 19.04 -10.07
C GLU A 35 3.41 18.88 -10.46
N GLY A 36 3.77 17.70 -10.97
CA GLY A 36 5.15 17.37 -11.33
C GLY A 36 6.06 16.95 -10.17
N SER A 37 5.54 16.85 -8.94
CA SER A 37 6.31 16.33 -7.80
C SER A 37 6.72 14.86 -7.99
N ASN A 38 7.96 14.53 -7.62
CA ASN A 38 8.43 13.14 -7.54
C ASN A 38 8.28 12.63 -6.11
N LEU A 39 7.55 11.54 -5.92
CA LEU A 39 7.29 10.96 -4.60
C LEU A 39 8.09 9.67 -4.42
N LEU A 40 8.85 9.58 -3.33
CA LEU A 40 9.51 8.35 -2.89
C LEU A 40 8.73 7.73 -1.73
N LEU A 41 8.20 6.52 -1.93
CA LEU A 41 7.55 5.75 -0.89
C LEU A 41 8.51 4.68 -0.39
N ILE A 42 8.69 4.59 0.93
CA ILE A 42 9.54 3.57 1.55
C ILE A 42 8.67 2.41 2.00
N HIS A 43 8.79 1.27 1.31
CA HIS A 43 8.16 0.03 1.72
C HIS A 43 8.97 -0.66 2.83
N SER A 44 8.63 -0.39 4.08
CA SER A 44 9.38 -0.85 5.27
C SER A 44 9.21 -2.34 5.65
N GLY A 45 8.79 -3.21 4.72
CA GLY A 45 8.45 -4.61 5.02
C GLY A 45 7.15 -4.80 5.82
N GLY A 46 7.15 -5.73 6.79
CA GLY A 46 6.01 -6.00 7.69
C GLY A 46 5.10 -7.17 7.29
N LEU A 47 5.36 -7.82 6.16
CA LEU A 47 4.49 -8.85 5.57
C LEU A 47 4.19 -10.04 6.50
N GLN A 48 5.10 -10.37 7.41
CA GLN A 48 4.89 -11.42 8.41
C GLN A 48 3.65 -11.17 9.27
N GLY A 49 3.25 -9.91 9.46
CA GLY A 49 2.02 -9.56 10.17
C GLY A 49 0.78 -10.14 9.51
N ASN A 50 0.75 -10.24 8.17
CA ASN A 50 -0.39 -10.76 7.42
C ASN A 50 -0.75 -12.21 7.77
N ALA A 51 0.17 -12.98 8.38
CA ALA A 51 -0.10 -14.34 8.83
C ALA A 51 -1.19 -14.42 9.92
N SER A 52 -1.52 -13.30 10.60
CA SER A 52 -2.62 -13.24 11.56
C SER A 52 -4.01 -13.13 10.90
N LEU A 53 -4.07 -12.84 9.60
CA LEU A 53 -5.34 -12.74 8.87
C LEU A 53 -5.85 -14.15 8.52
N SER A 54 -7.17 -14.27 8.31
CA SER A 54 -7.73 -15.52 7.81
C SER A 54 -7.18 -15.84 6.42
N LYS A 55 -6.97 -17.13 6.16
CA LYS A 55 -6.50 -17.61 4.86
C LYS A 55 -7.39 -17.06 3.73
N ARG A 56 -6.76 -16.71 2.60
CA ARG A 56 -7.41 -16.14 1.40
C ARG A 56 -7.98 -14.72 1.59
N THR A 57 -7.69 -14.03 2.69
CA THR A 57 -7.97 -12.59 2.82
C THR A 57 -7.15 -11.78 1.80
N LEU A 58 -5.87 -12.13 1.68
CA LEU A 58 -4.96 -11.55 0.70
C LEU A 58 -4.76 -12.56 -0.44
N ILE A 59 -4.62 -12.03 -1.66
CA ILE A 59 -4.45 -12.83 -2.90
C ILE A 59 -2.98 -13.17 -3.19
N PHE A 60 -2.08 -12.79 -2.29
CA PHE A 60 -0.64 -13.02 -2.32
C PHE A 60 -0.19 -13.65 -1.01
#